data_AF-A0A447R798-F1
#
_entry.id   AF-A0A447R798-F1
#
_cell.length_a   1.000
_cell.length_b   1.000
_cell.length_c   1.000
_cell.angle_alpha   90.00
_cell.angle_beta   90.00
_cell.angle_gamma   90.00
#
_symmetry.space_group_name_H-M   'P 1'
#
loop_
_entity.id
_entity.type
_entity.pdbx_description
1 polymer ?
#
loop_
_entity_poly.entity_id
_entity_poly.type
_entity_poly.pdbx_seq_one_letter_code
_entity_poly.pdbx_strand_id
1 'polypeptide(L)'
;MHTHLTRLVAAYTGCDANDTRMILHTHALLGEVLAFRLGKETILLRTGWPQFDEEKAELIYQTVTCHIDLILHGLTQRSLD
;
A
#
# COMPACT_ATOMS: atom_id res chain seq x y z
N MET A 1 -3.54 10.05 11.77
CA MET A 1 -2.84 8.88 11.20
C MET A 1 -2.38 9.13 9.77
N HIS A 2 -3.30 9.37 8.82
CA HIS A 2 -2.97 9.57 7.39
C HIS A 2 -1.94 10.67 7.11
N THR A 3 -2.02 11.81 7.80
CA THR A 3 -1.04 12.91 7.67
C THR A 3 0.40 12.49 8.05
N HIS A 4 0.57 11.59 9.02
CA HIS A 4 1.90 11.08 9.38
C HIS A 4 2.41 10.13 8.30
N LEU A 5 1.53 9.30 7.74
CA LEU A 5 1.89 8.39 6.66
C LEU A 5 2.29 9.16 5.39
N THR A 6 1.56 10.22 5.04
CA THR A 6 1.93 11.11 3.92
C THR A 6 3.28 11.76 4.13
N ARG A 7 3.59 12.22 5.36
CA ARG A 7 4.91 12.75 5.68
C ARG A 7 6.03 11.70 5.54
N LEU A 8 5.76 10.45 5.92
CA LEU A 8 6.73 9.36 5.76
C LEU A 8 6.99 9.05 4.28
N VAL A 9 5.94 8.91 3.48
CA VAL A 9 6.05 8.66 2.03
C VAL A 9 6.81 9.81 1.38
N ALA A 10 6.41 11.05 1.64
CA ALA A 10 7.04 12.23 1.07
C ALA A 10 8.52 12.36 1.48
N ALA A 11 8.85 12.11 2.76
CA ALA A 11 10.22 12.13 3.24
C ALA A 11 11.09 11.04 2.59
N TYR A 12 10.55 9.84 2.40
CA TYR A 12 11.26 8.75 1.74
C TYR A 12 11.54 9.08 0.27
N THR A 13 10.57 9.67 -0.43
CA THR A 13 10.66 9.93 -1.87
C THR A 13 11.28 11.29 -2.22
N GLY A 14 11.64 12.11 -1.22
CA GLY A 14 12.15 13.48 -1.44
C GLY A 14 11.10 14.48 -1.93
N CYS A 15 9.80 14.18 -1.75
CA CYS A 15 8.68 15.02 -2.20
C CYS A 15 8.16 15.95 -1.10
N ASP A 16 7.34 16.95 -1.46
CA ASP A 16 6.57 17.73 -0.48
C ASP A 16 5.36 16.94 0.05
N ALA A 17 5.25 16.84 1.37
CA ALA A 17 4.12 16.17 2.03
C ALA A 17 2.78 16.90 1.84
N ASN A 18 2.80 18.17 1.42
CA ASN A 18 1.60 18.93 1.08
C ASN A 18 1.21 18.82 -0.40
N ASP A 19 2.02 18.17 -1.24
CA ASP A 19 1.63 17.86 -2.63
C ASP A 19 0.41 16.93 -2.60
N THR A 20 -0.68 17.36 -3.24
CA THR A 20 -1.90 16.58 -3.43
C THR A 20 -1.59 15.18 -3.97
N ARG A 21 -0.59 15.02 -4.83
CA ARG A 21 -0.17 13.70 -5.33
C ARG A 21 0.33 12.79 -4.21
N MET A 22 1.14 13.31 -3.28
CA MET A 22 1.63 12.51 -2.14
C MET A 22 0.50 12.10 -1.21
N ILE A 23 -0.47 13.00 -1.00
CA ILE A 23 -1.70 12.69 -0.26
C ILE A 23 -2.45 11.54 -0.97
N LEU A 24 -2.64 11.60 -2.29
CA LEU A 24 -3.33 10.56 -3.06
C LEU A 24 -2.59 9.22 -3.05
N HIS A 25 -1.27 9.20 -3.25
CA HIS A 25 -0.47 7.98 -3.16
C HIS A 25 -0.57 7.33 -1.78
N THR A 26 -0.58 8.14 -0.71
CA THR A 26 -0.79 7.63 0.65
C THR A 26 -2.14 6.92 0.77
N HIS A 27 -3.21 7.51 0.22
CA HIS A 27 -4.54 6.91 0.28
C HIS A 27 -4.65 5.65 -0.59
N ALA A 28 -3.97 5.60 -1.74
CA ALA A 28 -3.88 4.39 -2.55
C ALA A 28 -3.22 3.23 -1.79
N LEU A 29 -2.07 3.48 -1.14
CA LEU A 29 -1.39 2.45 -0.32
C LEU A 29 -2.26 1.91 0.81
N LEU A 30 -3.01 2.78 1.48
CA LEU A 30 -3.98 2.35 2.49
C LEU A 30 -5.14 1.58 1.88
N GLY A 31 -5.57 1.98 0.68
CA GLY A 31 -6.56 1.27 -0.12
C GLY A 31 -6.17 -0.18 -0.38
N GLU A 32 -4.89 -0.46 -0.62
CA GLU A 32 -4.41 -1.83 -0.82
C GLU A 32 -4.66 -2.72 0.40
N VAL A 33 -4.35 -2.22 1.61
CA VAL A 33 -4.63 -2.95 2.87
C VAL A 33 -6.13 -3.13 3.06
N LEU A 34 -6.91 -2.07 2.81
CA LEU A 34 -8.37 -2.11 2.95
C LEU A 34 -9.03 -3.05 1.94
N ALA A 35 -8.46 -3.22 0.74
CA ALA A 35 -8.98 -4.10 -0.29
C ALA A 35 -9.07 -5.56 0.18
N PHE A 36 -8.12 -6.04 0.99
CA PHE A 36 -8.19 -7.39 1.56
C PHE A 36 -9.33 -7.54 2.57
N ARG A 37 -9.73 -6.47 3.25
CA ARG A 37 -10.89 -6.49 4.16
C ARG A 37 -12.21 -6.38 3.40
N LEU A 38 -12.31 -5.44 2.48
CA LEU A 38 -13.54 -5.15 1.73
C LEU A 38 -13.86 -6.23 0.70
N GLY A 39 -12.84 -6.75 0.02
CA GLY A 39 -12.95 -7.81 -0.98
C GLY A 39 -12.76 -9.22 -0.43
N LYS A 40 -12.81 -9.40 0.90
CA LYS A 40 -12.46 -10.67 1.57
C LYS A 40 -13.15 -11.88 0.94
N GLU A 41 -14.47 -11.83 0.77
CA GLU A 41 -15.25 -12.94 0.22
C GLU A 41 -14.82 -13.31 -1.21
N THR A 42 -14.63 -12.29 -2.06
CA THR A 42 -14.14 -12.49 -3.42
C THR A 42 -12.74 -13.09 -3.45
N ILE A 43 -11.84 -12.64 -2.57
CA ILE A 43 -10.48 -13.17 -2.48
C ILE A 43 -10.50 -14.63 -2.04
N LEU A 44 -11.24 -14.97 -0.98
CA LEU A 44 -11.38 -16.35 -0.52
C LEU A 44 -11.92 -17.26 -1.64
N LEU A 45 -12.97 -16.82 -2.34
CA LEU A 45 -13.54 -17.56 -3.46
C LEU A 45 -12.53 -17.79 -4.59
N ARG A 46 -11.77 -16.76 -4.97
CA ARG A 46 -10.84 -16.81 -6.12
C ARG A 46 -9.54 -17.53 -5.82
N THR A 47 -9.09 -17.52 -4.57
CA THR A 47 -7.88 -18.23 -4.11
C THR A 47 -8.17 -19.67 -3.69
N GLY A 48 -9.44 -20.02 -3.48
CA GLY A 48 -9.84 -21.31 -2.92
C GLY A 48 -9.52 -21.42 -1.42
N TRP A 49 -9.22 -20.31 -0.75
CA TRP A 49 -8.90 -20.32 0.67
C TRP A 49 -10.17 -20.43 1.52
N PRO A 50 -10.17 -21.26 2.58
CA PRO A 50 -11.32 -21.36 3.47
C PRO A 50 -11.45 -20.10 4.35
N GLN A 51 -10.32 -19.48 4.72
CA GLN A 51 -10.26 -18.27 5.54
C GLN A 51 -8.88 -17.60 5.40
N PHE A 52 -8.74 -16.41 6.00
CA PHE A 52 -7.43 -15.82 6.24
C PHE A 52 -6.89 -16.35 7.58
N ASP A 53 -6.07 -17.38 7.51
CA ASP A 53 -5.25 -17.85 8.63
C ASP A 53 -3.87 -17.14 8.63
N GLU A 54 -2.98 -17.54 9.53
CA GLU A 54 -1.66 -16.93 9.69
C GLU A 54 -0.80 -17.02 8.43
N GLU A 55 -0.81 -18.16 7.75
CA GLU A 55 -0.06 -18.35 6.50
C GLU A 55 -0.60 -17.43 5.40
N LYS A 56 -1.92 -17.30 5.29
CA LYS A 56 -2.55 -16.47 4.26
C LYS A 56 -2.39 -14.98 4.58
N ALA A 57 -2.41 -14.61 5.85
CA ALA A 57 -2.12 -13.26 6.31
C ALA A 57 -0.66 -12.87 5.97
N GLU A 58 0.28 -13.79 6.13
CA GLU A 58 1.69 -13.58 5.75
C GLU A 58 1.84 -13.35 4.23
N LEU A 59 1.14 -14.12 3.40
CA LEU A 59 1.13 -13.89 1.94
C LEU A 59 0.57 -12.51 1.56
N ILE A 60 -0.51 -12.07 2.23
CA ILE A 60 -1.07 -10.73 2.05
C ILE A 60 -0.06 -9.67 2.47
N TYR A 61 0.60 -9.86 3.62
CA TYR A 61 1.62 -8.95 4.14
C TYR A 61 2.79 -8.79 3.17
N GLN A 62 3.32 -9.89 2.64
CA GLN A 62 4.41 -9.88 1.65
C GLN A 62 3.98 -9.18 0.36
N THR A 63 2.74 -9.42 -0.10
CA THR A 63 2.19 -8.78 -1.29
C THR A 63 2.12 -7.26 -1.12
N VAL A 64 1.53 -6.79 -0.01
CA VAL A 64 1.42 -5.35 0.28
C VAL A 64 2.79 -4.70 0.45
N THR A 65 3.72 -5.37 1.13
CA THR A 65 5.08 -4.85 1.33
C THR A 65 5.81 -4.69 -0.01
N CYS A 66 5.71 -5.69 -0.90
CA CYS A 66 6.27 -5.61 -2.25
C CYS A 66 5.70 -4.42 -3.03
N HIS A 67 4.38 -4.21 -2.99
CA HIS A 67 3.75 -3.08 -3.67
C HIS A 67 4.21 -1.73 -3.09
N ILE A 68 4.30 -1.62 -1.77
CA ILE A 68 4.84 -0.42 -1.10
C ILE A 68 6.26 -0.13 -1.61
N ASP A 69 7.15 -1.13 -1.62
CA ASP A 69 8.52 -0.97 -2.09
C ASP A 69 8.60 -0.49 -3.54
N LEU A 70 7.79 -1.08 -4.42
CA LEU A 70 7.70 -0.70 -5.83
C LEU A 70 7.20 0.74 -6.01
N ILE A 71 6.16 1.13 -5.28
CA ILE A 71 5.60 2.48 -5.35
C ILE A 71 6.61 3.49 -4.81
N LEU A 72 7.23 3.23 -3.66
CA LEU A 72 8.23 4.13 -3.08
C LEU A 72 9.45 4.29 -4.00
N HIS A 73 9.96 3.20 -4.58
CA HIS A 73 11.03 3.28 -5.58
C HIS A 73 10.62 4.09 -6.81
N GLY A 74 9.44 3.80 -7.38
CA GLY A 74 8.96 4.50 -8.57
C GLY A 74 8.71 5.99 -8.33
N LEU A 75 8.23 6.37 -7.15
CA LEU A 75 8.06 7.78 -6.75
C LEU A 75 9.41 8.48 -6.53
N THR A 76 10.38 7.78 -5.94
CA THR A 76 11.74 8.32 -5.73
C THR A 76 12.46 8.55 -7.05
N GLN A 77 12.29 7.68 -8.05
CA GLN A 77 12.87 7.90 -9.37
C GLN A 77 12.27 9.13 -10.05
N ARG A 78 10.95 9.29 -9.99
CA ARG A 78 10.23 10.42 -10.61
C ARG A 78 10.45 11.76 -9.91
N SER A 79 10.94 11.78 -8.68
CA SER A 79 11.28 13.03 -7.98
C SER A 79 12.68 13.55 -8.33
N LEU A 80 13.52 12.70 -8.94
CA LEU A 80 14.85 13.07 -9.44
C LEU A 80 14.83 13.59 -10.88
N ASP A 81 13.72 13.37 -11.60
CA ASP A 81 13.45 13.88 -12.95
C ASP A 81 12.92 15.33 -12.92
#